data_AF-A0AAV0NY79-F1
#
_entry.id   AF-A0AAV0NY79-F1
#
_cell.length_a   1.000
_cell.length_b   1.000
_cell.length_c   1.000
_cell.angle_alpha   90.00
_cell.angle_beta   90.00
_cell.angle_gamma   90.00
#
_symmetry.space_group_name_H-M   'P 1'
#
loop_
_entity.id
_entity.type
_entity.pdbx_description
1 polymer ?
#
loop_
_entity_poly.entity_id
_entity_poly.type
_entity_poly.pdbx_seq_one_letter_code
_entity_poly.pdbx_strand_id
1 'polypeptide(L)'
;MLLFATNAVATPGTAIVSSWRTNTTHFHPRFSVSSAVEGLGFPAFLPKEVENIKDPSARKLASRIQRLQVTVGSSGDCIMSSCVKPLSSTQSTPTTSPLVLLHGFDSSCLEWRYTLPRLEEAGLEAWAVDVLGWGFSDLEKLPPCNVQTKREHLYQVEKLVLIDASVYVEGTGSMATLPKAVAYAGIGRLHCMYDWWADATVNFMSSGGYDVACLIPKINQKTLIIWGEDDKIISSKLGVRLHCELPNAIIRQIPNCGHIPHVEKPDSVARLIKEFVQDQEDCSRKEAQLVSSLQ
;
A
#
# COMPACT_ATOMS: atom_id res chain seq x y z
N MET A 1 -11.52 -1.74 -2.32
CA MET A 1 -11.60 -0.28 -2.48
C MET A 1 -10.32 0.17 -3.16
N LEU A 2 -10.23 0.10 -4.49
CA LEU A 2 -8.96 0.42 -5.15
C LEU A 2 -8.76 1.93 -5.23
N LEU A 3 -7.57 2.35 -4.84
CA LEU A 3 -7.08 3.72 -4.84
C LEU A 3 -5.78 3.64 -5.71
N PHE A 4 -5.44 4.62 -6.52
CA PHE A 4 -4.33 4.47 -7.49
C PHE A 4 -3.66 5.82 -7.65
N ALA A 5 -2.36 5.80 -7.93
CA ALA A 5 -1.70 6.86 -8.68
C ALA A 5 -0.80 6.29 -9.77
N THR A 6 -0.60 7.11 -10.78
CA THR A 6 -0.22 6.78 -12.16
C THR A 6 1.28 6.80 -12.40
N ASN A 7 1.73 5.95 -13.32
CA ASN A 7 2.52 6.41 -14.47
C ASN A 7 2.08 5.59 -15.69
N ALA A 8 2.02 6.24 -16.85
CA ALA A 8 1.94 5.58 -18.15
C ALA A 8 2.68 6.50 -19.12
N VAL A 9 3.94 6.16 -19.40
CA VAL A 9 4.58 6.65 -20.61
C VAL A 9 4.28 5.60 -21.67
N ALA A 10 3.30 5.90 -22.53
CA ALA A 10 2.86 5.00 -23.57
C ALA A 10 3.99 4.75 -24.59
N THR A 11 4.34 3.48 -24.79
CA THR A 11 4.89 3.00 -26.07
C THR A 11 3.96 1.90 -26.60
N PRO A 12 3.61 1.89 -27.90
CA PRO A 12 2.51 1.05 -28.40
C PRO A 12 2.92 -0.41 -28.58
N GLY A 13 2.14 -1.34 -28.03
CA GLY A 13 2.27 -2.76 -28.39
C GLY A 13 1.45 -3.75 -27.56
N THR A 14 0.46 -4.39 -28.20
CA THR A 14 -0.22 -5.66 -27.88
C THR A 14 -1.13 -5.76 -26.64
N ALA A 15 -2.43 -5.89 -26.93
CA ALA A 15 -3.49 -6.19 -25.98
C ALA A 15 -3.68 -7.70 -25.79
N ILE A 16 -3.94 -8.14 -24.55
CA ILE A 16 -4.57 -9.43 -24.25
C ILE A 16 -5.80 -9.15 -23.38
N VAL A 17 -6.97 -9.48 -23.92
CA VAL A 17 -8.28 -9.35 -23.25
C VAL A 17 -8.69 -10.72 -22.74
N SER A 18 -9.00 -10.85 -21.45
CA SER A 18 -9.85 -11.95 -20.96
C SER A 18 -10.90 -11.43 -19.97
N SER A 19 -12.12 -11.91 -20.15
CA SER A 19 -13.35 -11.49 -19.47
C SER A 19 -13.43 -11.98 -18.02
N TRP A 20 -14.03 -11.18 -17.13
CA TRP A 20 -14.24 -11.55 -15.73
C TRP A 20 -15.72 -11.75 -15.39
N ARG A 21 -16.03 -12.86 -14.69
CA ARG A 21 -17.24 -13.07 -13.89
C ARG A 21 -16.85 -13.04 -12.41
N THR A 22 -17.62 -12.35 -11.59
CA THR A 22 -17.50 -12.37 -10.13
C THR A 22 -18.14 -13.65 -9.59
N ASN A 23 -17.37 -14.52 -8.95
CA ASN A 23 -17.93 -15.60 -8.15
C ASN A 23 -17.61 -15.33 -6.68
N THR A 24 -18.63 -14.92 -5.93
CA THR A 24 -18.60 -14.73 -4.48
C THR A 24 -18.75 -16.09 -3.80
N THR A 25 -17.65 -16.63 -3.29
CA THR A 25 -17.68 -17.67 -2.26
C THR A 25 -16.99 -17.13 -1.01
N HIS A 26 -17.75 -17.01 0.07
CA HIS A 26 -17.25 -16.64 1.39
C HIS A 26 -16.20 -17.65 1.86
N PHE A 27 -14.97 -17.19 2.08
CA PHE A 27 -13.91 -17.97 2.70
C PHE A 27 -13.59 -17.35 4.06
N HIS A 28 -13.68 -18.13 5.13
CA HIS A 28 -13.13 -17.74 6.43
C HIS A 28 -11.70 -18.24 6.49
N PRO A 29 -10.68 -17.38 6.70
CA PRO A 29 -9.33 -17.88 6.84
C PRO A 29 -9.16 -18.52 8.24
N ARG A 30 -8.78 -19.81 8.26
CA ARG A 30 -8.39 -20.49 9.50
C ARG A 30 -6.95 -20.12 9.82
N PHE A 31 -6.77 -19.19 10.75
CA PHE A 31 -5.46 -18.80 11.27
C PHE A 31 -5.17 -19.53 12.58
N SER A 32 -3.97 -20.11 12.71
CA SER A 32 -3.43 -20.52 14.01
C SER A 32 -2.35 -19.53 14.45
N VAL A 33 -2.50 -19.00 15.66
CA VAL A 33 -1.62 -17.99 16.25
C VAL A 33 -0.45 -18.67 16.97
N SER A 34 0.77 -18.25 16.66
CA SER A 34 1.89 -18.34 17.61
C SER A 34 2.17 -16.94 18.14
N SER A 35 1.99 -16.75 19.45
CA SER A 35 2.16 -15.48 20.14
C SER A 35 3.64 -15.11 20.24
N ALA A 36 4.05 -13.99 19.65
CA ALA A 36 5.35 -13.38 19.93
C ALA A 36 5.23 -12.41 21.12
N VAL A 37 6.25 -12.49 21.97
CA VAL A 37 6.40 -11.90 23.30
C VAL A 37 6.56 -10.37 23.22
N GLU A 38 5.95 -9.63 24.16
CA GLU A 38 6.22 -8.22 24.40
C GLU A 38 7.70 -8.03 24.82
N GLY A 39 8.52 -7.57 23.87
CA GLY A 39 9.88 -7.11 24.10
C GLY A 39 10.24 -6.09 23.01
N LEU A 40 11.03 -5.07 23.36
CA LEU A 40 11.52 -4.01 22.47
C LEU A 40 12.57 -4.52 21.45
N GLY A 41 12.36 -5.71 20.89
CA GLY A 41 13.21 -6.31 19.86
C GLY A 41 12.63 -6.10 18.46
N PHE A 42 13.50 -6.02 17.46
CA PHE A 42 13.10 -6.07 16.06
C PHE A 42 13.02 -7.53 15.59
N PRO A 43 12.12 -7.86 14.65
CA PRO A 43 12.09 -9.18 14.01
C PRO A 43 13.48 -9.53 13.44
N ALA A 44 13.96 -10.74 13.70
CA ALA A 44 15.31 -11.17 13.34
C ALA A 44 15.61 -11.16 11.83
N PHE A 45 14.57 -11.15 10.99
CA PHE A 45 14.72 -11.06 9.54
C PHE A 45 14.99 -9.64 9.03
N LEU A 46 14.75 -8.60 9.85
CA LEU A 46 15.06 -7.23 9.46
C LEU A 46 16.59 -7.02 9.46
N PRO A 47 17.14 -6.20 8.54
CA PRO A 47 18.54 -5.82 8.57
C PRO A 47 18.94 -5.18 9.90
N LYS A 48 20.17 -5.43 10.38
CA LYS A 48 20.64 -4.93 11.69
C LYS A 48 20.61 -3.41 11.79
N GLU A 49 20.72 -2.73 10.67
CA GLU A 49 20.65 -1.27 10.53
C GLU A 49 19.30 -0.69 10.96
N VAL A 50 18.26 -1.52 11.13
CA VAL A 50 17.01 -1.13 11.80
C VAL A 50 17.27 -0.53 13.19
N GLU A 51 18.33 -0.98 13.88
CA GLU A 51 18.74 -0.46 15.18
C GLU A 51 19.25 0.99 15.11
N ASN A 52 19.72 1.42 13.94
CA ASN A 52 20.24 2.77 13.70
C ASN A 52 19.14 3.79 13.35
N ILE A 53 17.89 3.34 13.15
CA ILE A 53 16.77 4.24 12.89
C ILE A 53 16.57 5.18 14.07
N LYS A 54 16.61 6.50 13.82
CA LYS A 54 16.39 7.54 14.83
C LYS A 54 14.91 7.89 15.04
N ASP A 55 14.07 7.63 14.04
CA ASP A 55 12.64 7.93 14.08
C ASP A 55 11.90 6.93 15.01
N PRO A 56 11.34 7.38 16.15
CA PRO A 56 10.68 6.50 17.10
C PRO A 56 9.41 5.84 16.54
N SER A 57 8.67 6.52 15.66
CA SER A 57 7.49 5.95 15.00
C SER A 57 7.89 4.85 14.02
N ALA A 58 8.97 5.06 13.26
CA ALA A 58 9.52 4.02 12.39
C ALA A 58 9.97 2.79 13.18
N ARG A 59 10.69 2.99 14.30
CA ARG A 59 11.11 1.88 15.18
C ARG A 59 9.92 1.11 15.74
N LYS A 60 8.90 1.82 16.25
CA LYS A 60 7.67 1.21 16.77
C LYS A 60 6.93 0.43 15.69
N LEU A 61 6.93 0.90 14.45
CA LEU A 61 6.31 0.18 13.35
C LEU A 61 7.16 -1.03 12.92
N ALA A 62 8.48 -0.87 12.84
CA ALA A 62 9.42 -1.94 12.47
C ALA A 62 9.34 -3.13 13.44
N SER A 63 9.20 -2.89 14.75
CA SER A 63 9.05 -3.96 15.74
C SER A 63 7.77 -4.77 15.57
N ARG A 64 6.78 -4.26 14.80
CA ARG A 64 5.51 -4.94 14.52
C ARG A 64 5.50 -5.68 13.18
N ILE A 65 6.56 -5.57 12.38
CA ILE A 65 6.61 -6.25 11.07
C ILE A 65 6.66 -7.76 11.31
N GLN A 66 5.88 -8.49 10.56
CA GLN A 66 5.84 -9.94 10.58
C GLN A 66 5.70 -10.47 9.15
N ARG A 67 6.22 -11.67 8.92
CA ARG A 67 6.05 -12.38 7.64
C ARG A 67 4.91 -13.38 7.74
N LEU A 68 4.03 -13.37 6.74
CA LEU A 68 2.93 -14.29 6.58
C LEU A 68 3.11 -15.10 5.30
N GLN A 69 2.72 -16.36 5.37
CA GLN A 69 2.78 -17.26 4.24
C GLN A 69 1.73 -16.87 3.20
N VAL A 70 2.15 -16.54 1.97
CA VAL A 70 1.26 -16.20 0.84
C VAL A 70 1.62 -17.06 -0.36
N THR A 71 0.63 -17.71 -0.96
CA THR A 71 0.80 -18.50 -2.18
C THR A 71 0.62 -17.60 -3.40
N VAL A 72 1.56 -17.66 -4.35
CA VAL A 72 1.53 -16.86 -5.57
C VAL A 72 1.46 -17.77 -6.80
N GLY A 73 0.59 -17.41 -7.75
CA GLY A 73 0.38 -18.15 -8.98
C GLY A 73 -0.26 -19.53 -8.78
N SER A 74 -0.37 -20.29 -9.88
CA SER A 74 -0.90 -21.65 -9.88
C SER A 74 0.15 -22.73 -9.57
N SER A 75 1.44 -22.34 -9.51
CA SER A 75 2.56 -23.26 -9.21
C SER A 75 2.63 -23.68 -7.74
N GLY A 76 1.94 -22.95 -6.84
CA GLY A 76 1.99 -23.22 -5.41
C GLY A 76 3.22 -22.62 -4.72
N ASP A 77 3.99 -21.77 -5.41
CA ASP A 77 5.14 -21.08 -4.83
C ASP A 77 4.71 -20.22 -3.65
N CYS A 78 5.53 -20.23 -2.62
CA CYS A 78 5.16 -19.69 -1.32
C CYS A 78 6.13 -18.61 -0.88
N ILE A 79 5.58 -17.43 -0.56
CA ILE A 79 6.35 -16.23 -0.22
C ILE A 79 6.02 -15.83 1.21
N MET A 80 7.06 -15.71 2.04
CA MET A 80 6.93 -15.19 3.40
C MET A 80 6.83 -13.66 3.35
N SER A 81 5.61 -13.21 3.12
CA SER A 81 5.25 -11.84 2.79
C SER A 81 5.17 -10.97 4.02
N SER A 82 5.90 -9.87 4.03
CA SER A 82 5.97 -8.99 5.18
C SER A 82 4.80 -8.01 5.24
N CYS A 83 4.30 -7.80 6.46
CA CYS A 83 3.21 -6.87 6.73
C CYS A 83 3.25 -6.41 8.19
N VAL A 84 2.46 -5.37 8.49
CA VAL A 84 2.08 -4.97 9.84
C VAL A 84 0.59 -5.24 10.00
N LYS A 85 0.26 -6.04 11.02
CA LYS A 85 -1.12 -6.34 11.44
C LYS A 85 -1.74 -5.20 12.24
N PRO A 86 -3.08 -5.03 12.20
CA PRO A 86 -3.80 -4.13 13.08
C PRO A 86 -3.62 -4.50 14.57
N LEU A 87 -3.49 -3.51 15.46
CA LEU A 87 -3.28 -3.72 16.91
C LEU A 87 -4.45 -4.37 17.64
N SER A 88 -5.67 -4.22 17.15
CA SER A 88 -6.85 -4.84 17.75
C SER A 88 -7.88 -5.10 16.68
N SER A 89 -8.33 -6.35 16.59
CA SER A 89 -9.69 -6.66 16.18
C SER A 89 -10.58 -6.14 17.30
N THR A 90 -10.84 -4.83 17.34
CA THR A 90 -11.93 -4.34 18.17
C THR A 90 -13.19 -5.05 17.70
N GLN A 91 -14.08 -5.39 18.63
CA GLN A 91 -15.45 -5.85 18.34
C GLN A 91 -16.29 -4.72 17.68
N SER A 92 -15.71 -4.01 16.72
CA SER A 92 -16.44 -3.20 15.76
C SER A 92 -17.23 -4.16 14.90
N THR A 93 -18.51 -3.88 14.78
CA THR A 93 -19.52 -4.58 13.99
C THR A 93 -18.94 -5.21 12.71
N PRO A 94 -19.39 -6.42 12.30
CA PRO A 94 -18.87 -7.21 11.18
C PRO A 94 -19.04 -6.58 9.77
N THR A 95 -19.25 -5.27 9.71
CA THR A 95 -19.64 -4.50 8.52
C THR A 95 -18.51 -3.68 7.91
N THR A 96 -17.45 -3.35 8.66
CA THR A 96 -16.36 -2.50 8.13
C THR A 96 -15.29 -3.37 7.46
N SER A 97 -15.03 -3.09 6.18
CA SER A 97 -14.01 -3.81 5.42
C SER A 97 -12.59 -3.37 5.84
N PRO A 98 -11.62 -4.29 5.98
CA PRO A 98 -10.26 -3.91 6.35
C PRO A 98 -9.63 -3.00 5.30
N LEU A 99 -8.81 -2.05 5.76
CA LEU A 99 -7.95 -1.22 4.93
C LEU A 99 -6.62 -1.93 4.71
N VAL A 100 -6.13 -1.96 3.47
CA VAL A 100 -4.81 -2.51 3.14
C VAL A 100 -3.98 -1.44 2.47
N LEU A 101 -3.03 -0.89 3.21
CA LEU A 101 -2.09 0.14 2.82
C LEU A 101 -0.93 -0.50 2.06
N LEU A 102 -0.70 -0.06 0.83
CA LEU A 102 0.47 -0.44 0.05
C LEU A 102 1.40 0.75 -0.11
N HIS A 103 2.70 0.53 0.02
CA HIS A 103 3.69 1.54 -0.29
C HIS A 103 3.94 1.65 -1.80
N GLY A 104 4.72 2.66 -2.17
CA GLY A 104 4.99 3.00 -3.56
C GLY A 104 6.18 2.32 -4.16
N PHE A 105 6.66 2.90 -5.27
CA PHE A 105 7.80 2.40 -6.00
C PHE A 105 9.05 2.35 -5.09
N ASP A 106 9.69 1.19 -5.04
CA ASP A 106 10.98 1.00 -4.34
C ASP A 106 10.96 1.40 -2.85
N SER A 107 9.92 0.97 -2.13
CA SER A 107 9.74 1.32 -0.73
C SER A 107 9.31 0.13 0.15
N SER A 108 8.76 0.42 1.33
CA SER A 108 8.26 -0.59 2.27
C SER A 108 7.10 -0.07 3.14
N CYS A 109 6.48 -0.96 3.89
CA CYS A 109 5.38 -0.73 4.81
C CYS A 109 5.75 0.30 5.90
N LEU A 110 7.04 0.58 6.12
CA LEU A 110 7.51 1.63 7.02
C LEU A 110 7.14 3.06 6.59
N GLU A 111 6.68 3.26 5.34
CA GLU A 111 6.08 4.54 4.95
C GLU A 111 4.86 4.90 5.80
N TRP A 112 4.13 3.90 6.28
CA TRP A 112 2.89 4.09 7.03
C TRP A 112 3.12 4.40 8.51
N ARG A 113 4.37 4.58 8.97
CA ARG A 113 4.73 4.80 10.39
C ARG A 113 3.98 5.91 11.11
N TYR A 114 3.53 6.94 10.38
CA TYR A 114 2.74 8.02 10.97
C TYR A 114 1.25 7.87 10.73
N THR A 115 0.82 7.40 9.56
CA THR A 115 -0.60 7.30 9.19
C THR A 115 -1.27 6.05 9.76
N LEU A 116 -0.61 4.88 9.76
CA LEU A 116 -1.21 3.64 10.26
C LEU A 116 -1.69 3.78 11.73
N PRO A 117 -0.89 4.30 12.68
CA PRO A 117 -1.37 4.46 14.06
C PRO A 117 -2.62 5.35 14.18
N ARG A 118 -2.74 6.39 13.33
CA ARG A 118 -3.90 7.29 13.33
C ARG A 118 -5.15 6.64 12.76
N LEU A 119 -5.00 5.75 11.78
CA LEU A 119 -6.10 4.93 11.28
C LEU A 119 -6.58 3.96 12.37
N GLU A 120 -5.64 3.33 13.09
CA GLU A 120 -5.95 2.46 14.23
C GLU A 120 -6.66 3.24 15.36
N GLU A 121 -6.15 4.42 15.75
CA GLU A 121 -6.78 5.32 16.72
C GLU A 121 -8.17 5.80 16.28
N ALA A 122 -8.39 5.91 14.97
CA ALA A 122 -9.69 6.25 14.40
C ALA A 122 -10.70 5.07 14.39
N GLY A 123 -10.28 3.87 14.82
CA GLY A 123 -11.09 2.66 14.87
C GLY A 123 -11.13 1.87 13.56
N LEU A 124 -10.20 2.14 12.62
CA LEU A 124 -10.14 1.45 11.34
C LEU A 124 -9.20 0.24 11.45
N GLU A 125 -9.67 -0.92 11.02
CA GLU A 125 -8.82 -2.10 10.85
C GLU A 125 -7.91 -1.87 9.63
N ALA A 126 -6.64 -1.57 9.86
CA ALA A 126 -5.67 -1.26 8.80
C ALA A 126 -4.45 -2.19 8.84
N TRP A 127 -4.09 -2.68 7.66
CA TRP A 127 -2.92 -3.52 7.38
C TRP A 127 -1.95 -2.74 6.52
N ALA A 128 -0.65 -2.76 6.83
CA ALA A 128 0.39 -2.27 5.91
C ALA A 128 1.14 -3.46 5.32
N VAL A 129 1.18 -3.59 4.00
CA VAL A 129 1.72 -4.77 3.31
C VAL A 129 2.83 -4.37 2.37
N ASP A 130 3.90 -5.17 2.34
CA ASP A 130 4.99 -4.98 1.37
C ASP A 130 4.64 -5.56 0.00
N VAL A 131 4.84 -4.75 -1.02
CA VAL A 131 4.63 -5.12 -2.42
C VAL A 131 5.73 -6.09 -2.83
N LEU A 132 5.34 -7.24 -3.42
CA LEU A 132 6.28 -8.26 -3.89
C LEU A 132 7.48 -7.67 -4.65
N GLY A 133 8.70 -8.08 -4.28
CA GLY A 133 9.95 -7.56 -4.85
C GLY A 133 10.56 -6.38 -4.08
N TRP A 134 9.79 -5.77 -3.19
CA TRP A 134 10.22 -4.69 -2.30
C TRP A 134 9.85 -5.00 -0.84
N GLY A 135 10.35 -4.18 0.07
CA GLY A 135 10.12 -4.34 1.50
C GLY A 135 10.82 -5.57 2.07
N PHE A 136 10.28 -6.10 3.16
CA PHE A 136 10.96 -7.08 4.00
C PHE A 136 10.50 -8.52 3.76
N SER A 137 9.84 -8.79 2.63
CA SER A 137 9.33 -10.12 2.30
C SER A 137 10.49 -11.06 1.98
N ASP A 138 10.39 -12.31 2.43
CA ASP A 138 11.36 -13.32 2.03
C ASP A 138 11.05 -13.78 0.61
N LEU A 139 11.99 -13.55 -0.30
CA LEU A 139 11.84 -14.06 -1.64
C LEU A 139 12.53 -15.40 -1.80
N GLU A 140 13.55 -15.75 -0.99
CA GLU A 140 14.51 -16.86 -1.14
C GLU A 140 14.98 -17.10 -2.59
N LYS A 141 14.07 -17.56 -3.44
CA LYS A 141 14.14 -17.57 -4.90
C LYS A 141 13.28 -16.45 -5.49
N LEU A 142 13.93 -15.46 -6.12
CA LEU A 142 13.27 -14.32 -6.76
C LEU A 142 12.17 -14.77 -7.76
N PRO A 143 10.87 -14.50 -7.48
CA PRO A 143 9.81 -14.73 -8.45
C PRO A 143 9.79 -13.61 -9.51
N PRO A 144 9.05 -13.78 -10.62
CA PRO A 144 8.76 -12.67 -11.52
C PRO A 144 8.16 -11.50 -10.73
N CYS A 145 8.76 -10.32 -10.84
CA CYS A 145 8.35 -9.10 -10.14
C CYS A 145 7.62 -8.12 -11.07
N ASN A 146 6.92 -8.64 -12.08
CA ASN A 146 6.08 -7.85 -12.98
C ASN A 146 4.73 -7.47 -12.32
N VAL A 147 3.98 -6.57 -12.95
CA VAL A 147 2.68 -6.09 -12.43
C VAL A 147 1.68 -7.22 -12.21
N GLN A 148 1.65 -8.23 -13.08
CA GLN A 148 0.73 -9.35 -12.97
C GLN A 148 1.01 -10.17 -11.70
N THR A 149 2.26 -10.55 -11.45
CA THR A 149 2.62 -11.35 -10.28
C THR A 149 2.49 -10.55 -8.99
N LYS A 150 2.87 -9.27 -8.98
CA LYS A 150 2.60 -8.36 -7.85
C LYS A 150 1.10 -8.31 -7.53
N ARG A 151 0.24 -8.24 -8.54
CA ARG A 151 -1.21 -8.23 -8.37
C ARG A 151 -1.75 -9.57 -7.84
N GLU A 152 -1.27 -10.70 -8.37
CA GLU A 152 -1.67 -12.04 -7.90
C GLU A 152 -1.30 -12.28 -6.43
N HIS A 153 -0.12 -11.81 -6.02
CA HIS A 153 0.32 -11.81 -4.63
C HIS A 153 -0.60 -11.01 -3.71
N LEU A 154 -1.08 -9.84 -4.16
CA LEU A 154 -1.99 -8.97 -3.41
C LEU A 154 -3.45 -9.46 -3.38
N TYR A 155 -3.92 -10.22 -4.37
CA TYR A 155 -5.30 -10.75 -4.40
C TYR A 155 -5.60 -11.77 -3.30
N GLN A 156 -4.57 -12.33 -2.66
CA GLN A 156 -4.74 -13.14 -1.45
C GLN A 156 -5.16 -12.30 -0.23
N VAL A 157 -5.23 -10.98 -0.36
CA VAL A 157 -5.72 -10.05 0.66
C VAL A 157 -7.12 -9.56 0.25
N GLU A 158 -8.15 -9.96 0.99
CA GLU A 158 -9.55 -9.94 0.53
C GLU A 158 -10.10 -8.56 0.12
N LYS A 159 -9.56 -7.44 0.65
CA LYS A 159 -10.01 -6.08 0.30
C LYS A 159 -8.87 -5.06 0.35
N LEU A 160 -8.49 -4.55 -0.82
CA LEU A 160 -7.36 -3.63 -0.97
C LEU A 160 -7.78 -2.15 -0.81
N VAL A 161 -6.93 -1.32 -0.18
CA VAL A 161 -7.05 0.16 -0.07
C VAL A 161 -5.72 0.83 -0.45
N LEU A 162 -5.48 0.89 -1.74
CA LEU A 162 -4.22 1.34 -2.33
C LEU A 162 -3.98 2.86 -2.19
N ILE A 163 -3.43 3.32 -1.08
CA ILE A 163 -2.92 4.70 -1.02
C ILE A 163 -1.48 4.67 -1.48
N ASP A 164 -1.17 5.12 -2.71
CA ASP A 164 0.20 5.49 -3.00
C ASP A 164 0.32 6.56 -4.09
N ALA A 165 1.27 7.49 -3.89
CA ALA A 165 2.13 7.99 -4.95
C ALA A 165 3.49 8.35 -4.32
N SER A 166 4.51 7.49 -4.43
CA SER A 166 5.90 7.87 -4.26
C SER A 166 6.76 7.47 -5.47
N VAL A 167 7.42 8.45 -6.10
CA VAL A 167 8.43 8.29 -7.17
C VAL A 167 9.74 8.95 -6.73
N TYR A 168 10.82 8.17 -6.75
CA TYR A 168 12.26 8.44 -6.94
C TYR A 168 12.92 9.79 -6.55
N VAL A 169 14.13 9.71 -5.93
CA VAL A 169 15.24 10.68 -6.15
C VAL A 169 16.61 9.97 -6.21
N GLU A 170 17.40 10.42 -7.21
CA GLU A 170 18.76 10.09 -7.65
C GLU A 170 19.88 9.96 -6.60
N GLY A 171 20.88 9.11 -6.91
CA GLY A 171 22.31 9.33 -6.66
C GLY A 171 22.82 9.36 -5.20
N THR A 172 23.51 8.30 -4.75
CA THR A 172 24.22 8.31 -3.45
C THR A 172 25.49 9.15 -3.50
N GLY A 173 25.44 10.34 -2.90
CA GLY A 173 26.61 11.12 -2.44
C GLY A 173 26.58 11.30 -0.91
N SER A 174 27.71 11.01 -0.26
CA SER A 174 28.07 11.13 1.18
C SER A 174 26.93 11.42 2.20
N MET A 175 26.50 10.36 2.91
CA MET A 175 25.35 10.34 3.83
C MET A 175 25.58 10.93 5.24
N ALA A 176 26.74 11.50 5.56
CA ALA A 176 27.07 11.80 6.96
C ALA A 176 26.53 13.14 7.52
N THR A 177 25.94 14.03 6.69
CA THR A 177 25.64 15.42 7.13
C THR A 177 24.29 16.00 6.64
N LEU A 178 23.33 15.20 6.16
CA LEU A 178 22.22 15.72 5.33
C LEU A 178 20.84 15.90 6.02
N PRO A 179 19.95 16.79 5.51
CA PRO A 179 18.68 17.23 6.13
C PRO A 179 17.59 16.15 6.26
N LYS A 180 16.48 16.45 6.98
CA LYS A 180 15.32 15.55 7.25
C LYS A 180 14.81 14.73 6.04
N ALA A 181 14.93 15.24 4.81
CA ALA A 181 14.60 14.50 3.58
C ALA A 181 15.44 13.22 3.39
N VAL A 182 16.70 13.19 3.85
CA VAL A 182 17.57 11.99 3.80
C VAL A 182 17.25 11.01 4.94
N ALA A 183 16.73 11.49 6.08
CA ALA A 183 16.24 10.59 7.13
C ALA A 183 15.02 9.77 6.66
N TYR A 184 14.17 10.35 5.80
CA TYR A 184 13.10 9.62 5.11
C TYR A 184 13.67 8.58 4.13
N ALA A 185 14.72 8.93 3.38
CA ALA A 185 15.41 7.98 2.51
C ALA A 185 16.08 6.82 3.29
N GLY A 186 16.63 7.07 4.48
CA GLY A 186 17.29 6.04 5.28
C GLY A 186 16.35 4.94 5.77
N ILE A 187 15.12 5.30 6.16
CA ILE A 187 14.10 4.32 6.58
C ILE A 187 13.58 3.54 5.36
N GLY A 188 13.33 4.24 4.26
CA GLY A 188 12.85 3.65 3.01
C GLY A 188 13.87 2.73 2.32
N ARG A 189 15.16 2.81 2.67
CA ARG A 189 16.23 2.02 2.02
C ARG A 189 16.67 0.77 2.78
N LEU A 190 16.10 0.46 3.95
CA LEU A 190 16.49 -0.75 4.69
C LEU A 190 16.29 -2.01 3.85
N HIS A 191 15.20 -2.09 3.10
CA HIS A 191 14.94 -3.22 2.21
C HIS A 191 15.93 -3.34 1.04
N CYS A 192 16.62 -2.26 0.66
CA CYS A 192 17.64 -2.30 -0.39
C CYS A 192 18.88 -3.13 0.00
N MET A 193 18.99 -3.54 1.26
CA MET A 193 20.08 -4.38 1.76
C MET A 193 19.86 -5.88 1.55
N TYR A 194 18.69 -6.30 1.07
CA TYR A 194 18.50 -7.69 0.67
C TYR A 194 19.12 -7.97 -0.70
N ASP A 195 19.76 -9.14 -0.84
CA ASP A 195 20.51 -9.54 -2.04
C ASP A 195 19.68 -9.48 -3.33
N TRP A 196 18.37 -9.74 -3.25
CA TRP A 196 17.46 -9.78 -4.39
C TRP A 196 16.89 -8.42 -4.79
N TRP A 197 17.07 -7.36 -4.01
CA TRP A 197 16.40 -6.08 -4.22
C TRP A 197 16.67 -5.48 -5.61
N ALA A 198 17.94 -5.48 -6.03
CA ALA A 198 18.36 -4.91 -7.30
C ALA A 198 17.74 -5.69 -8.48
N ASP A 199 17.82 -7.02 -8.44
CA ASP A 199 17.26 -7.90 -9.47
C ASP A 199 15.73 -7.80 -9.53
N ALA A 200 15.05 -7.71 -8.38
CA ALA A 200 13.60 -7.52 -8.32
C ALA A 200 13.17 -6.20 -8.97
N THR A 201 13.91 -5.12 -8.70
CA THR A 201 13.65 -3.80 -9.28
C THR A 201 13.94 -3.78 -10.78
N VAL A 202 15.04 -4.36 -11.23
CA VAL A 202 15.37 -4.50 -12.66
C VAL A 202 14.32 -5.35 -13.38
N ASN A 203 13.87 -6.46 -12.77
CA ASN A 203 12.84 -7.32 -13.34
C ASN A 203 11.51 -6.57 -13.53
N PHE A 204 11.09 -5.79 -12.51
CA PHE A 204 9.91 -4.93 -12.61
C PHE A 204 10.03 -3.90 -13.73
N MET A 205 11.14 -3.15 -13.77
CA MET A 205 11.35 -2.10 -14.77
C MET A 205 11.42 -2.66 -16.19
N SER A 206 12.11 -3.79 -16.36
CA SER A 206 12.25 -4.47 -17.66
C SER A 206 10.94 -5.10 -18.15
N SER A 207 9.98 -5.34 -17.24
CA SER A 207 8.64 -5.83 -17.58
C SER A 207 7.67 -4.74 -18.06
N GLY A 208 8.13 -3.48 -18.17
CA GLY A 208 7.32 -2.32 -18.56
C GLY A 208 6.82 -1.49 -17.39
N GLY A 209 7.13 -1.89 -16.15
CA GLY A 209 6.67 -1.20 -14.95
C GLY A 209 5.14 -1.14 -14.85
N TYR A 210 4.62 -0.13 -14.15
CA TYR A 210 3.19 0.15 -14.15
C TYR A 210 2.81 0.82 -15.48
N ASP A 211 2.20 0.07 -16.40
CA ASP A 211 1.49 0.65 -17.56
C ASP A 211 0.00 0.25 -17.48
N VAL A 212 -0.79 1.12 -16.84
CA VAL A 212 -2.19 0.85 -16.52
C VAL A 212 -3.14 1.93 -17.02
N ALA A 213 -2.68 2.90 -17.83
CA ALA A 213 -3.53 4.02 -18.26
C ALA A 213 -4.81 3.56 -18.98
N CYS A 214 -4.73 2.51 -19.80
CA CYS A 214 -5.91 1.97 -20.48
C CYS A 214 -6.91 1.28 -19.55
N LEU A 215 -6.52 1.00 -18.30
CA LEU A 215 -7.36 0.39 -17.28
C LEU A 215 -8.03 1.43 -16.37
N ILE A 216 -7.50 2.66 -16.28
CA ILE A 216 -8.03 3.72 -15.41
C ILE A 216 -9.53 3.97 -15.67
N PRO A 217 -10.01 4.12 -16.92
CA PRO A 217 -11.43 4.37 -17.17
C PRO A 217 -12.35 3.18 -16.83
N LYS A 218 -11.78 1.98 -16.59
CA LYS A 218 -12.52 0.77 -16.26
C LYS A 218 -12.75 0.62 -14.75
N ILE A 219 -12.17 1.49 -13.93
CA ILE A 219 -12.30 1.48 -12.47
C ILE A 219 -13.63 2.12 -12.10
N ASN A 220 -14.61 1.30 -11.74
CA ASN A 220 -15.94 1.75 -11.34
C ASN A 220 -16.09 1.98 -9.83
N GLN A 221 -15.11 1.53 -9.03
CA GLN A 221 -15.11 1.73 -7.59
C GLN A 221 -15.01 3.22 -7.27
N LYS A 222 -15.66 3.66 -6.18
CA LYS A 222 -15.43 5.02 -5.66
C LYS A 222 -13.96 5.15 -5.26
N THR A 223 -13.34 6.24 -5.66
CA THR A 223 -11.91 6.49 -5.43
C THR A 223 -11.69 7.84 -4.77
N LEU A 224 -10.82 7.89 -3.76
CA LEU A 224 -10.33 9.12 -3.17
C LEU A 224 -8.89 9.37 -3.62
N ILE A 225 -8.62 10.50 -4.27
CA ILE A 225 -7.27 10.95 -4.60
C ILE A 225 -6.88 11.97 -3.53
N ILE A 226 -5.81 11.70 -2.78
CA ILE A 226 -5.23 12.65 -1.83
C ILE A 226 -3.92 13.16 -2.44
N TRP A 227 -3.74 14.47 -2.52
CA TRP A 227 -2.62 15.10 -3.22
C TRP A 227 -2.01 16.24 -2.41
N GLY A 228 -0.69 16.37 -2.34
CA GLY A 228 -0.03 17.53 -1.74
C GLY A 228 0.10 18.69 -2.73
N GLU A 229 -0.38 19.88 -2.37
CA GLU A 229 -0.36 21.05 -3.27
C GLU A 229 1.06 21.48 -3.69
N ASP A 230 2.05 21.19 -2.85
CA ASP A 230 3.46 21.56 -3.06
C ASP A 230 4.31 20.43 -3.61
N ASP A 231 3.70 19.36 -4.14
CA ASP A 231 4.42 18.26 -4.78
C ASP A 231 5.36 18.79 -5.89
N LYS A 232 6.67 18.53 -5.71
CA LYS A 232 7.74 18.89 -6.65
C LYS A 232 8.30 17.69 -7.41
N ILE A 233 7.81 16.49 -7.13
CA ILE A 233 8.20 15.25 -7.78
C ILE A 233 7.24 14.96 -8.93
N ILE A 234 5.93 15.01 -8.66
CA ILE A 234 4.89 14.76 -9.66
C ILE A 234 4.05 16.01 -9.85
N SER A 235 3.77 16.37 -11.10
CA SER A 235 2.95 17.54 -11.42
C SER A 235 1.50 17.33 -10.97
N SER A 236 0.93 18.33 -10.29
CA SER A 236 -0.49 18.37 -9.91
C SER A 236 -1.46 18.20 -11.09
N LYS A 237 -1.00 18.48 -12.32
CA LYS A 237 -1.76 18.20 -13.55
C LYS A 237 -2.11 16.73 -13.70
N LEU A 238 -1.25 15.82 -13.23
CA LEU A 238 -1.51 14.38 -13.27
C LEU A 238 -2.59 13.98 -12.27
N GLY A 239 -2.61 14.57 -11.07
CA GLY A 239 -3.70 14.37 -10.12
C GLY A 239 -5.05 14.82 -10.67
N VAL A 240 -5.10 15.98 -11.34
CA VAL A 240 -6.31 16.47 -12.02
C VAL A 240 -6.71 15.56 -13.18
N ARG A 241 -5.76 15.14 -14.01
CA ARG A 241 -6.02 14.22 -15.12
C ARG A 241 -6.59 12.89 -14.62
N LEU A 242 -6.00 12.30 -13.60
CA LEU A 242 -6.48 11.06 -12.98
C LEU A 242 -7.91 11.22 -12.45
N HIS A 243 -8.21 12.34 -11.81
CA HIS A 243 -9.58 12.64 -11.38
C HIS A 243 -10.57 12.68 -12.55
N CYS A 244 -10.17 13.26 -13.69
CA CYS A 244 -11.01 13.32 -14.89
C CYS A 244 -11.16 11.95 -15.58
N GLU A 245 -10.14 11.09 -15.53
CA GLU A 245 -10.16 9.77 -16.17
C GLU A 245 -10.88 8.69 -15.34
N LEU A 246 -11.00 8.90 -14.03
CA LEU A 246 -11.73 8.00 -13.11
C LEU A 246 -13.22 8.37 -13.03
N PRO A 247 -14.15 7.47 -13.39
CA PRO A 247 -15.59 7.74 -13.38
C PRO A 247 -16.17 8.20 -12.03
N ASN A 248 -15.65 7.67 -10.92
CA ASN A 248 -16.19 7.86 -9.56
C ASN A 248 -15.12 8.37 -8.57
N ALA A 249 -14.28 9.32 -9.01
CA ALA A 249 -13.22 9.87 -8.18
C ALA A 249 -13.60 11.17 -7.46
N ILE A 250 -13.06 11.32 -6.25
CA ILE A 250 -13.03 12.58 -5.48
C ILE A 250 -11.56 12.94 -5.30
N ILE A 251 -11.18 14.19 -5.58
CA ILE A 251 -9.85 14.71 -5.26
C ILE A 251 -9.88 15.60 -4.01
N ARG A 252 -8.86 15.44 -3.16
CA ARG A 252 -8.61 16.25 -1.96
C ARG A 252 -7.15 16.68 -1.96
N GLN A 253 -6.95 17.98 -2.17
CA GLN A 253 -5.63 18.60 -2.10
C GLN A 253 -5.34 19.05 -0.67
N ILE A 254 -4.11 18.81 -0.20
CA ILE A 254 -3.66 19.18 1.14
C ILE A 254 -2.69 20.35 0.99
N PRO A 255 -3.00 21.53 1.56
CA PRO A 255 -2.15 22.70 1.48
C PRO A 255 -0.88 22.53 2.32
N ASN A 256 0.21 23.18 1.91
CA ASN A 256 1.51 23.12 2.59
C ASN A 256 2.03 21.68 2.75
N CYS A 257 1.87 20.86 1.71
CA CYS A 257 2.17 19.43 1.71
C CYS A 257 2.84 19.03 0.40
N GLY A 258 3.97 18.32 0.48
CA GLY A 258 4.69 17.79 -0.65
C GLY A 258 4.20 16.43 -1.13
N HIS A 259 5.15 15.63 -1.62
CA HIS A 259 4.90 14.41 -2.38
C HIS A 259 4.36 13.24 -1.55
N ILE A 260 4.60 13.20 -0.24
CA ILE A 260 4.24 12.07 0.61
C ILE A 260 3.27 12.49 1.72
N PRO A 261 2.00 12.80 1.40
CA PRO A 261 1.05 13.32 2.37
C PRO A 261 0.83 12.43 3.60
N HIS A 262 0.89 11.11 3.43
CA HIS A 262 0.78 10.13 4.53
C HIS A 262 1.95 10.18 5.51
N VAL A 263 3.05 10.82 5.13
CA VAL A 263 4.20 11.08 6.00
C VAL A 263 4.21 12.52 6.50
N GLU A 264 3.93 13.49 5.61
CA GLU A 264 4.03 14.93 5.91
C GLU A 264 2.83 15.48 6.70
N LYS A 265 1.61 15.01 6.39
CA LYS A 265 0.34 15.47 6.98
C LYS A 265 -0.53 14.28 7.40
N PRO A 266 -0.01 13.37 8.23
CA PRO A 266 -0.66 12.08 8.53
C PRO A 266 -2.03 12.24 9.19
N ASP A 267 -2.24 13.27 10.01
CA ASP A 267 -3.55 13.58 10.62
C ASP A 267 -4.60 13.95 9.57
N SER A 268 -4.22 14.74 8.56
CA SER A 268 -5.11 15.13 7.48
C SER A 268 -5.46 13.93 6.60
N VAL A 269 -4.48 13.10 6.28
CA VAL A 269 -4.67 11.89 5.49
C VAL A 269 -5.58 10.90 6.22
N ALA A 270 -5.31 10.59 7.48
CA ALA A 270 -6.12 9.67 8.27
C ALA A 270 -7.58 10.13 8.39
N ARG A 271 -7.81 11.43 8.60
CA ARG A 271 -9.14 12.01 8.64
C ARG A 271 -9.88 11.85 7.30
N LEU A 272 -9.25 12.19 6.18
CA LEU A 272 -9.85 12.07 4.85
C LEU A 272 -10.20 10.61 4.50
N ILE A 273 -9.35 9.66 4.88
CA ILE A 273 -9.61 8.22 4.70
C ILE A 273 -10.81 7.81 5.54
N LYS A 274 -10.86 8.21 6.82
CA LYS A 274 -11.97 7.89 7.71
C LYS A 274 -13.31 8.39 7.16
N GLU A 275 -13.37 9.67 6.79
CA GLU A 275 -14.55 10.30 6.19
C GLU A 275 -15.00 9.53 4.94
N PHE A 276 -14.05 9.17 4.08
CA PHE A 276 -14.34 8.44 2.86
C PHE A 276 -14.91 7.03 3.09
N VAL A 277 -14.37 6.30 4.07
CA VAL A 277 -14.86 4.97 4.46
C VAL A 277 -16.26 5.06 5.05
N GLN A 278 -16.50 6.00 5.96
CA GLN A 278 -17.80 6.19 6.62
C GLN A 278 -18.90 6.56 5.61
N ASP A 279 -18.62 7.46 4.66
CA ASP A 279 -19.55 7.83 3.59
C ASP A 279 -19.99 6.62 2.74
N GLN A 280 -19.13 5.61 2.57
CA GLN A 280 -19.48 4.40 1.83
C GLN A 280 -20.37 3.47 2.62
N GLU A 281 -20.09 3.27 3.90
CA GLU A 281 -20.91 2.43 4.77
C GLU A 281 -22.31 2.99 4.94
N ASP A 282 -22.46 4.31 5.02
CA ASP A 282 -23.75 4.98 5.12
C ASP A 282 -24.56 4.87 3.82
N CYS A 283 -23.90 4.97 2.66
CA CYS A 283 -24.55 4.78 1.37
C CYS A 283 -25.07 3.34 1.22
N SER A 284 -24.23 2.35 1.49
CA SER A 284 -24.60 0.93 1.39
C SER A 284 -25.70 0.54 2.39
N ARG A 285 -25.68 1.11 3.61
CA ARG A 285 -26.76 0.89 4.60
C ARG A 285 -28.09 1.45 4.14
N LYS A 286 -28.12 2.66 3.58
CA LYS A 286 -29.35 3.29 3.06
C LYS A 286 -29.93 2.51 1.89
N GLU A 287 -29.10 2.03 0.97
CA GLU A 287 -29.54 1.17 -0.14
C GLU A 287 -30.15 -0.14 0.37
N ALA A 288 -29.48 -0.82 1.31
CA ALA A 288 -30.00 -2.06 1.90
C ALA A 288 -31.34 -1.85 2.61
N GLN A 289 -31.49 -0.74 3.34
CA GLN A 289 -32.76 -0.37 4.00
C GLN A 289 -33.88 -0.09 2.98
N LEU A 290 -33.59 0.65 1.90
CA LEU A 290 -34.57 0.92 0.84
C LEU A 290 -35.07 -0.38 0.18
N VAL A 291 -34.14 -1.27 -0.18
CA VAL A 291 -34.48 -2.58 -0.79
C VAL A 291 -35.34 -3.42 0.14
N SER A 292 -35.03 -3.43 1.45
CA SER A 292 -35.83 -4.16 2.44
C SER A 292 -37.23 -3.57 2.67
N SER A 293 -37.43 -2.27 2.42
CA SER A 293 -38.72 -1.59 2.59
C SER A 293 -39.68 -1.74 1.39
N LEU A 294 -39.17 -2.27 0.27
CA LEU A 294 -39.92 -2.51 -0.97
C LEU A 294 -40.36 -3.98 -1.12
N GLN A 295 -40.06 -4.84 -0.14
CA GLN A 295 -40.48 -6.24 -0.05
C GLN A 295 -41.59 -6.41 1.00
#